data_AF-A0A2H5PFD7-F1
#
_entry.id   AF-A0A2H5PFD7-F1
#
_cell.length_a   1.000
_cell.length_b   1.000
_cell.length_c   1.000
_cell.angle_alpha   90.00
_cell.angle_beta   90.00
_cell.angle_gamma   90.00
#
_symmetry.space_group_name_H-M   'P 1'
#
loop_
_entity.id
_entity.type
_entity.pdbx_description
1 polymer ?
#
loop_
_entity_poly.entity_id
_entity_poly.type
_entity_poly.pdbx_seq_one_letter_code
_entity_poly.pdbx_strand_id
1 'polypeptide(L)' 'MHVLIFPTKPFVEWGLQGESQICSPAVTLTFDQESMCDMAVTRFLPSCAAPPARTVGWGDPGFIIQVF' A
#
# COMPACT_ATOMS: atom_id res chain seq x y z
N MET A 1 10.72 -0.38 22.28
CA MET A 1 10.74 0.19 20.92
C MET A 1 9.40 0.85 20.70
N HIS A 2 9.39 2.16 20.49
CA HIS A 2 8.17 2.96 20.31
C HIS A 2 8.15 3.51 18.89
N VAL A 3 6.97 3.58 18.26
CA VAL A 3 6.80 4.00 16.86
C VAL A 3 5.66 5.00 16.79
N LEU A 4 5.93 6.19 16.24
CA LEU A 4 4.92 7.23 16.02
C LEU A 4 4.80 7.55 14.52
N ILE A 5 3.56 7.64 14.04
CA ILE A 5 3.22 7.94 12.63
C ILE A 5 2.51 9.29 12.57
N PHE A 6 2.98 10.17 11.68
CA PHE A 6 2.40 11.49 11.49
C PHE A 6 1.57 11.55 10.19
N PRO A 7 0.29 11.97 10.24
CA PRO A 7 -0.64 11.82 9.12
C PRO A 7 -0.41 12.81 7.96
N THR A 8 0.27 13.93 8.19
CA THR A 8 0.42 15.03 7.21
C THR A 8 1.86 15.20 6.71
N LYS A 9 2.81 14.46 7.29
CA LYS A 9 4.21 14.37 6.84
C LYS A 9 4.69 12.94 7.07
N PRO A 10 5.09 12.20 6.02
CA PRO A 10 5.56 10.84 6.20
C PRO A 10 6.96 10.88 6.82
N PHE A 11 7.01 10.78 8.14
CA PHE A 11 8.21 10.42 8.89
C PHE A 11 7.83 9.46 10.00
N VAL A 12 8.75 8.60 10.38
CA VAL A 12 8.60 7.68 11.50
C VAL A 12 9.62 8.04 12.56
N GLU A 13 9.12 8.32 13.75
CA GLU A 13 9.94 8.52 14.94
C GLU A 13 10.03 7.19 15.69
N TRP A 14 11.26 6.72 15.90
CA TRP A 14 11.50 5.43 16.56
C TRP A 14 12.80 5.41 17.36
N GLY A 15 12.86 4.52 18.35
CA GLY A 15 14.01 4.37 19.21
C GLY A 15 13.74 3.48 20.42
N LEU A 16 14.77 3.32 21.25
CA LEU A 16 14.62 2.73 22.57
C LEU A 16 13.85 3.70 23.47
N GLN A 17 13.01 3.15 24.34
CA GLN A 17 12.20 3.96 25.24
C GLN A 17 13.12 4.58 26.30
N GLY A 18 13.07 5.90 26.45
CA GLY A 18 13.93 6.66 27.36
C GLY A 18 15.21 7.21 26.73
N GLU A 19 15.48 6.91 25.45
CA GLU A 19 16.57 7.51 24.69
C GLU A 19 16.09 8.56 23.66
N SER A 20 17.03 9.27 23.04
CA SER A 20 16.75 10.15 21.91
C SER A 20 16.15 9.35 20.76
N GLN A 21 15.00 9.79 20.26
CA GLN A 21 14.35 9.14 19.13
C GLN A 21 14.99 9.58 17.80
N ILE A 22 14.96 8.68 16.83
CA ILE A 22 15.45 8.89 15.46
C ILE A 22 14.25 9.18 14.57
N CYS A 23 14.35 10.22 13.75
CA CYS A 23 13.37 10.53 12.72
C CYS A 23 13.84 9.98 11.37
N SER A 24 13.20 8.90 10.91
CA SER A 24 13.39 8.36 9.57
C SER A 24 12.41 9.00 8.59
N PRO A 25 12.86 9.44 7.40
CA PRO A 25 11.94 9.87 6.36
C PRO A 25 11.10 8.68 5.89
N ALA A 26 9.85 8.95 5.52
CA ALA A 26 8.98 7.96 4.92
C ALA A 26 8.40 8.49 3.61
N VAL A 27 7.89 7.59 2.78
CA VAL A 27 7.16 7.90 1.57
C VAL A 27 5.81 7.22 1.61
N THR A 28 4.81 7.93 1.09
CA THR A 28 3.46 7.43 0.93
C THR A 28 3.31 6.84 -0.47
N LEU A 29 2.93 5.57 -0.54
CA LEU A 29 2.63 4.86 -1.76
C LEU A 29 1.13 4.51 -1.78
N THR A 30 0.52 4.61 -2.96
CA THR A 30 -0.85 4.16 -3.23
C THR A 30 -0.95 3.73 -4.69
N PHE A 31 -1.99 2.98 -5.01
CA PHE A 31 -2.29 2.57 -6.38
C PHE A 31 -3.81 2.50 -6.54
N ASP A 32 -4.29 2.82 -7.73
CA ASP A 32 -5.71 2.74 -8.06
C ASP A 32 -6.08 1.39 -8.67
N GLN A 33 -7.38 1.19 -8.88
CA GLN A 33 -7.93 -0.01 -9.52
C GLN A 33 -7.35 -0.25 -10.91
N GLU A 34 -7.07 0.84 -11.63
CA GLU A 34 -6.58 0.85 -13.01
C GLU A 34 -5.12 0.41 -13.12
N SER A 35 -4.36 0.57 -12.04
CA SER A 35 -3.00 0.07 -11.90
C SER A 35 -2.93 -1.46 -11.83
N MET A 36 -4.06 -2.15 -11.64
CA MET A 36 -4.13 -3.61 -11.63
C MET A 36 -4.14 -4.20 -13.05
N CYS A 37 -3.51 -5.36 -13.20
CA CYS A 37 -3.48 -6.08 -14.46
C CYS A 37 -4.87 -6.60 -14.84
N ASP A 38 -5.21 -6.42 -16.12
CA ASP A 38 -6.51 -6.74 -16.70
C ASP A 38 -6.61 -8.15 -17.28
N MET A 39 -5.70 -9.05 -16.91
CA MET A 39 -5.38 -10.27 -17.65
C MET A 39 -6.51 -11.31 -17.64
N ALA A 40 -7.58 -11.04 -18.38
CA ALA A 40 -8.63 -11.97 -18.73
C ALA A 40 -8.18 -12.70 -20.00
N VAL A 41 -7.86 -13.99 -19.89
CA VAL A 41 -7.60 -14.86 -21.05
C VAL A 41 -8.95 -15.17 -21.72
N THR A 42 -9.54 -14.16 -22.35
CA THR A 42 -10.91 -14.22 -22.89
C THR A 42 -11.01 -14.87 -24.27
N ARG A 43 -9.88 -15.27 -24.89
CA ARG A 43 -9.91 -15.81 -26.26
C ARG A 43 -10.09 -17.31 -26.41
N PHE A 44 -10.01 -18.12 -25.34
CA PHE A 44 -10.15 -19.59 -25.47
C PHE A 44 -10.95 -20.32 -24.38
N LEU A 45 -11.40 -19.66 -23.31
CA LEU A 45 -12.22 -20.31 -22.28
C LEU A 45 -13.43 -19.43 -21.86
N PRO A 46 -14.67 -19.85 -22.14
CA PRO A 46 -15.88 -19.12 -21.74
C PRO A 46 -16.15 -19.14 -20.22
N SER A 47 -15.28 -19.78 -19.42
CA SER A 47 -15.42 -19.89 -17.96
C SER A 47 -14.51 -18.93 -17.17
N CYS A 48 -13.60 -18.21 -17.82
CA CYS A 48 -12.68 -17.32 -17.12
C CYS A 48 -13.34 -15.94 -16.92
N ALA A 49 -13.90 -15.71 -15.73
CA ALA A 49 -14.32 -14.38 -15.29
C ALA A 49 -13.14 -13.39 -15.32
N ALA A 50 -13.45 -12.10 -15.48
CA ALA A 50 -12.44 -11.04 -15.39
C ALA A 50 -11.66 -11.13 -14.05
N PRO A 51 -10.36 -10.81 -14.02
CA PRO A 51 -9.57 -10.84 -12.79
C PRO A 51 -10.24 -10.02 -11.69
N PRO A 52 -10.42 -10.59 -10.48
CA PRO A 52 -11.13 -9.91 -9.41
C PRO A 52 -10.43 -8.63 -8.97
N ALA A 53 -9.09 -8.58 -9.07
CA ALA A 53 -8.28 -7.45 -8.61
C ALA A 53 -8.63 -6.11 -9.31
N ARG A 54 -8.98 -6.13 -10.60
CA ARG A 54 -9.46 -4.93 -11.33
C ARG A 54 -10.99 -4.86 -11.42
N THR A 55 -11.72 -5.77 -10.77
CA THR A 55 -13.19 -5.81 -10.84
C THR A 55 -13.81 -5.94 -9.44
N VAL A 56 -14.63 -6.96 -9.20
CA VAL A 56 -15.43 -7.11 -7.97
C VAL A 56 -14.59 -7.37 -6.71
N GLY A 57 -13.32 -7.73 -6.87
CA GLY A 57 -12.37 -7.91 -5.76
C GLY A 57 -11.55 -6.66 -5.45
N TRP A 58 -11.79 -5.53 -6.12
CA TRP A 58 -11.11 -4.28 -5.80
C TRP A 58 -11.59 -3.73 -4.45
N GLY A 59 -10.64 -3.33 -3.62
CA GLY A 59 -10.86 -2.54 -2.40
C GLY A 59 -9.75 -1.49 -2.28
N ASP A 60 -10.12 -0.27 -1.91
CA ASP A 60 -9.16 0.83 -1.79
C ASP A 60 -8.07 0.50 -0.75
N PRO A 61 -6.77 0.51 -1.13
CA PRO A 61 -5.68 0.16 -0.23
C PRO A 61 -5.33 1.27 0.76
N GLY A 62 -5.90 2.47 0.61
CA GLY A 62 -5.52 3.65 1.35
C GLY A 62 -4.06 4.05 1.06
N PHE A 63 -3.28 4.18 2.13
CA PHE A 63 -1.90 4.66 2.08
C PHE A 63 -0.93 3.65 2.68
N ILE A 64 0.04 3.23 1.88
CA ILE A 64 1.16 2.40 2.31
C ILE A 64 2.31 3.33 2.69
N ILE A 65 2.83 3.18 3.90
CA ILE A 65 3.95 3.98 4.42
C ILE A 65 5.23 3.16 4.33
N GLN A 66 6.16 3.57 3.47
CA GLN A 66 7.50 3.00 3.39
C GLN A 66 8.49 3.90 4.14
N VAL A 67 9.26 3.33 5.06
CA VAL A 67 10.26 4.04 5.87
C VAL A 67 11.66 3.75 5.30
N PHE A 68 12.53 4.77 5.26
CA PHE A 68 13.93 4.64 4.85
C PHE A 68 14.90 4.50 6.04
#